data_AF-A0A965BVU2-F1
#
_entry.id   AF-A0A965BVU2-F1
#
_cell.length_a   1.000
_cell.length_b   1.000
_cell.length_c   1.000
_cell.angle_alpha   90.00
_cell.angle_beta   90.00
_cell.angle_gamma   90.00
#
_symmetry.space_group_name_H-M   'P 1'
#
loop_
_entity.id
_entity.type
_entity.pdbx_description
1 polymer ?
#
loop_
_entity_poly.entity_id
_entity_poly.type
_entity_poly.pdbx_seq_one_letter_code
_entity_poly.pdbx_strand_id
1 'polypeptide(L)'
;MQANIYLTPPGAQGFRVHFDTHDVLVMQVSGAKSWRVWDDIPFPLPSRATPWANQQSPAGPPHGLTLNPGDALYLPRGVMHEAAAQSGDAPSLHITIGFLEASIADMLRELLETLEAENQALRASIPSWRLGEAEGTAAIAAKLAPALSALSSQAALEQLALAAMDRITRDRLPLSPRGLAHRPPGADDKLRLADAMHHHLVPLPEGGGALRWYGGVENLNATECGWLAQLAEGTTPASLGEGALAFCQRLAALGLLEGY
;
A
#
# COMPACT_ATOMS: atom_id res chain seq x y z
N MET A 1 4.84 -2.70 2.95
CA MET A 1 5.09 -3.73 4.00
C MET A 1 6.07 -3.18 5.02
N GLN A 2 6.00 -3.65 6.26
CA GLN A 2 6.96 -3.34 7.33
C GLN A 2 7.46 -4.66 7.94
N ALA A 3 8.72 -4.71 8.38
CA ALA A 3 9.25 -5.85 9.12
C ALA A 3 9.76 -5.39 10.49
N ASN A 4 9.34 -6.07 11.55
CA ASN A 4 9.84 -5.88 12.91
C ASN A 4 10.47 -7.18 13.41
N ILE A 5 11.55 -7.08 14.18
CA ILE A 5 12.24 -8.23 14.76
C ILE A 5 12.03 -8.19 16.27
N TYR A 6 11.53 -9.29 16.83
CA TYR A 6 11.25 -9.41 18.26
C TYR A 6 12.12 -10.49 18.89
N LEU A 7 13.06 -10.08 19.74
CA LEU A 7 13.84 -10.97 20.59
C LEU A 7 13.29 -10.91 22.02
N THR A 8 12.80 -12.03 22.54
CA THR A 8 12.19 -12.12 23.87
C THR A 8 13.01 -13.07 24.76
N PRO A 9 13.52 -12.61 25.92
CA PRO A 9 14.24 -13.46 26.86
C PRO A 9 13.40 -14.65 27.36
N PRO A 10 14.02 -15.73 27.84
CA PRO A 10 13.30 -16.89 28.36
C PRO A 10 12.30 -16.54 29.46
N GLY A 11 11.11 -17.12 29.41
CA GLY A 11 10.04 -16.91 30.40
C GLY A 11 9.44 -15.49 30.43
N ALA A 12 9.85 -14.60 29.52
CA ALA A 12 9.37 -13.22 29.48
C ALA A 12 8.21 -13.02 28.49
N GLN A 13 7.38 -12.00 28.76
CA GLN A 13 6.33 -11.50 27.88
C GLN A 13 6.58 -10.01 27.62
N GLY A 14 6.76 -9.64 26.34
CA GLY A 14 7.07 -8.26 25.97
C GLY A 14 5.83 -7.35 25.88
N PHE A 15 4.70 -7.90 25.45
CA PHE A 15 3.46 -7.15 25.22
C PHE A 15 2.28 -7.86 25.90
N ARG A 16 1.38 -7.07 26.50
CA ARG A 16 0.08 -7.55 27.00
C ARG A 16 -0.82 -7.95 25.83
N VAL A 17 -1.97 -8.55 26.10
CA VAL A 17 -3.00 -8.79 25.07
C VAL A 17 -3.31 -7.51 24.30
N HIS A 18 -3.23 -7.57 22.97
CA HIS A 18 -3.47 -6.46 22.06
C HIS A 18 -3.91 -6.98 20.69
N PHE A 19 -4.31 -6.08 19.80
CA PHE A 19 -4.48 -6.36 18.39
C PHE A 19 -3.62 -5.38 17.57
N ASP A 20 -3.29 -5.77 16.35
CA ASP A 20 -2.66 -4.89 15.37
C ASP A 20 -3.70 -4.19 14.49
N THR A 21 -3.39 -2.97 14.06
CA THR A 21 -4.22 -2.19 13.11
C THR A 21 -3.97 -2.54 11.63
N HIS A 22 -3.23 -3.63 11.41
CA HIS A 22 -2.79 -4.12 10.12
C HIS A 22 -2.58 -5.62 10.22
N ASP A 23 -2.67 -6.32 9.10
CA ASP A 23 -2.46 -7.76 9.11
C ASP A 23 -0.98 -8.06 9.33
N VAL A 24 -0.71 -9.17 10.01
CA VAL A 24 0.67 -9.58 10.29
C VAL A 24 0.91 -11.05 9.94
N LEU A 25 2.08 -11.31 9.36
CA LEU A 25 2.66 -12.65 9.23
C LEU A 25 3.85 -12.76 10.17
N VAL A 26 3.69 -13.55 11.23
CA VAL A 26 4.75 -13.90 12.16
C VAL A 26 5.51 -15.10 11.63
N MET A 27 6.83 -15.01 11.57
CA MET A 27 7.74 -16.10 11.19
C MET A 27 8.70 -16.37 12.34
N GLN A 28 8.63 -17.55 12.93
CA GLN A 28 9.50 -17.93 14.04
C GLN A 28 10.87 -18.35 13.49
N VAL A 29 11.93 -17.72 13.99
CA VAL A 29 13.30 -17.89 13.47
C VAL A 29 14.17 -18.71 14.41
N SER A 30 14.07 -18.49 15.73
CA SER A 30 14.86 -19.21 16.73
C SER A 30 14.11 -19.32 18.05
N GLY A 31 14.35 -20.40 18.79
CA GLY A 31 13.63 -20.68 20.04
C GLY A 31 12.15 -20.96 19.83
N ALA A 32 11.37 -21.00 20.91
CA ALA A 32 9.94 -21.27 20.88
C ALA A 32 9.14 -20.15 21.56
N LYS A 33 7.98 -19.81 20.99
CA LYS A 33 7.06 -18.81 21.55
C LYS A 33 5.66 -19.36 21.68
N SER A 34 5.08 -19.24 22.87
CA SER A 34 3.68 -19.60 23.10
C SER A 34 2.80 -18.40 22.82
N TRP A 35 1.83 -18.60 21.94
CA TRP A 35 0.86 -17.61 21.51
C TRP A 35 -0.52 -17.98 22.04
N ARG A 36 -1.27 -16.96 22.43
CA ARG A 36 -2.70 -17.04 22.69
C ARG A 36 -3.40 -16.10 21.74
N VAL A 37 -4.40 -16.61 21.02
CA VAL A 37 -5.14 -15.88 19.99
C VAL A 37 -6.63 -16.04 20.27
N TRP A 38 -7.40 -14.96 20.15
CA TRP A 38 -8.84 -14.99 20.41
C TRP A 38 -9.63 -14.79 19.12
N ASP A 39 -10.79 -15.46 19.02
CA ASP A 39 -11.73 -15.27 17.92
C ASP A 39 -12.45 -13.92 18.00
N ASP A 40 -12.50 -13.33 19.20
CA ASP A 40 -13.10 -12.02 19.43
C ASP A 40 -12.29 -10.90 18.75
N ILE A 41 -13.00 -10.07 17.99
CA ILE A 41 -12.47 -8.90 17.28
C ILE A 41 -13.26 -7.69 17.77
N PRO A 42 -12.83 -7.04 18.86
CA PRO A 42 -13.59 -5.95 19.48
C PRO A 42 -13.79 -4.74 18.57
N PHE A 43 -12.86 -4.53 17.63
CA PHE A 43 -12.91 -3.50 16.62
C PHE A 43 -12.69 -4.10 15.23
N PRO A 44 -13.74 -4.33 14.44
CA PRO A 44 -13.60 -4.76 13.06
C PRO A 44 -12.83 -3.72 12.23
N LEU A 45 -11.86 -4.19 11.44
CA LEU A 45 -11.03 -3.37 10.55
C LEU A 45 -10.39 -2.16 11.26
N PRO A 46 -9.66 -2.38 12.36
CA PRO A 46 -9.11 -1.26 13.11
C PRO A 46 -8.03 -0.55 12.30
N SER A 47 -7.93 0.75 12.52
CA SER A 47 -6.92 1.63 11.93
C SER A 47 -6.13 2.32 13.03
N ARG A 48 -5.09 3.06 12.67
CA ARG A 48 -4.37 3.94 13.62
C ARG A 48 -5.27 4.98 14.31
N ALA A 49 -6.40 5.30 13.69
CA ALA A 49 -7.40 6.22 14.26
C ALA A 49 -8.43 5.52 15.16
N THR A 50 -8.44 4.18 15.20
CA THR A 50 -9.32 3.43 16.12
C THR A 50 -8.93 3.76 17.56
N PRO A 51 -9.88 4.20 18.41
CA PRO A 51 -9.58 4.58 19.78
C PRO A 51 -8.90 3.44 20.54
N TRP A 52 -7.68 3.69 21.01
CA TRP A 52 -6.93 2.74 21.81
C TRP A 52 -7.45 2.73 23.25
N ALA A 53 -8.62 2.15 23.47
CA ALA A 53 -9.10 1.90 24.82
C ALA A 53 -8.23 0.79 25.43
N ASN A 54 -7.19 1.19 26.17
CA ASN A 54 -6.18 0.36 26.86
C ASN A 54 -6.72 -0.64 27.91
N GLN A 55 -8.01 -0.99 27.85
CA GLN A 55 -8.72 -1.81 28.82
C GLN A 55 -9.59 -2.89 28.17
N GLN A 56 -9.46 -3.13 26.87
CA GLN A 56 -10.21 -4.21 26.25
C GLN A 56 -9.59 -5.57 26.59
N SER A 57 -10.46 -6.45 27.09
CA SER A 57 -10.17 -7.86 27.28
C SER A 57 -10.96 -8.63 26.24
N PRO A 58 -10.35 -9.59 25.54
CA PRO A 58 -11.05 -10.38 24.55
C PRO A 58 -12.09 -11.27 25.23
N ALA A 59 -13.24 -11.44 24.59
CA ALA A 59 -14.24 -12.40 25.02
C ALA A 59 -13.84 -13.84 24.63
N GLY A 60 -14.26 -14.81 25.44
CA GLY A 60 -14.08 -16.24 25.15
C GLY A 60 -12.67 -16.79 25.46
N PRO A 61 -12.50 -18.12 25.33
CA PRO A 61 -11.22 -18.78 25.55
C PRO A 61 -10.26 -18.52 24.38
N PRO A 62 -8.95 -18.38 24.62
CA PRO A 62 -7.96 -18.31 23.55
C PRO A 62 -7.70 -19.68 22.92
N HIS A 63 -7.33 -19.66 21.65
CA HIS A 63 -6.58 -20.71 20.99
C HIS A 63 -5.11 -20.59 21.38
N GLY A 64 -4.59 -21.62 22.04
CA GLY A 64 -3.18 -21.71 22.42
C GLY A 64 -2.38 -22.47 21.36
N LEU A 65 -1.27 -21.88 20.91
CA LEU A 65 -0.32 -22.55 20.03
C LEU A 65 1.12 -22.21 20.41
N THR A 66 2.08 -23.05 20.00
CA THR A 66 3.51 -22.76 20.15
C THR A 66 4.15 -22.78 18.78
N LEU A 67 4.84 -21.69 18.44
CA LEU A 67 5.62 -21.60 17.21
C LEU A 67 7.07 -22.02 17.49
N ASN A 68 7.59 -22.89 16.64
CA ASN A 68 8.98 -23.34 16.57
C ASN A 68 9.65 -22.78 15.31
N PRO A 69 11.00 -22.82 15.21
CA PRO A 69 11.70 -22.29 14.04
C PRO A 69 11.18 -22.89 12.73
N GLY A 70 10.79 -22.02 11.79
CA GLY A 70 10.18 -22.40 10.51
C GLY A 70 8.65 -22.33 10.49
N ASP A 71 8.00 -22.28 11.66
CA ASP A 71 6.55 -22.08 11.74
C ASP A 71 6.16 -20.63 11.40
N ALA A 72 4.97 -20.47 10.83
CA ALA A 72 4.40 -19.18 10.52
C ALA A 72 2.97 -19.06 11.07
N LEU A 73 2.60 -17.87 11.51
CA LEU A 73 1.27 -17.52 11.99
C LEU A 73 0.81 -16.23 11.31
N TYR A 74 -0.31 -16.32 10.59
CA TYR A 74 -0.98 -15.14 10.04
C TYR A 74 -2.09 -14.69 11.00
N LEU A 75 -2.07 -13.40 11.35
CA LEU A 75 -3.10 -12.76 12.18
C LEU A 75 -3.71 -11.60 11.39
N PRO A 76 -5.00 -11.69 11.03
CA PRO A 76 -5.73 -10.55 10.51
C PRO A 76 -5.76 -9.39 11.50
N ARG A 77 -5.81 -8.16 11.00
CA ARG A 77 -5.95 -6.96 11.84
C ARG A 77 -7.17 -7.06 12.76
N GLY A 78 -7.01 -6.58 13.99
CA GLY A 78 -8.07 -6.63 15.01
C GLY A 78 -8.16 -7.94 15.79
N VAL A 79 -7.51 -9.02 15.33
CA VAL A 79 -7.44 -10.27 16.10
C VAL A 79 -6.57 -10.05 17.34
N MET A 80 -7.20 -10.25 18.50
CA MET A 80 -6.54 -10.11 19.80
C MET A 80 -5.57 -11.26 20.03
N HIS A 81 -4.38 -10.94 20.49
CA HIS A 81 -3.33 -11.92 20.73
C HIS A 81 -2.32 -11.47 21.78
N GLU A 82 -1.57 -12.42 22.31
CA GLU A 82 -0.34 -12.17 23.05
C GLU A 82 0.64 -13.32 22.86
N ALA A 83 1.92 -13.04 23.16
CA ALA A 83 2.98 -14.00 23.00
C ALA A 83 4.00 -13.91 24.14
N ALA A 84 4.34 -15.06 24.71
CA ALA A 84 5.36 -15.20 25.74
C ALA A 84 6.42 -16.20 25.28
N ALA A 85 7.69 -15.91 25.56
CA ALA A 85 8.75 -16.89 25.37
C ALA A 85 8.59 -18.00 26.41
N GLN A 86 8.83 -19.25 26.00
CA GLN A 86 8.85 -20.35 26.95
C GLN A 86 9.99 -20.19 27.97
N SER A 87 9.81 -20.74 29.16
CA SER A 87 10.88 -20.83 30.16
C SER A 87 11.98 -21.77 29.67
N GLY A 88 13.24 -21.47 30.02
CA GLY A 88 14.40 -22.26 29.61
C GLY A 88 15.65 -21.40 29.47
N ASP A 89 16.62 -21.88 28.69
CA ASP A 89 17.95 -21.25 28.59
C ASP A 89 18.13 -20.38 27.33
N ALA A 90 17.21 -20.46 26.36
CA ALA A 90 17.35 -19.80 25.06
C ALA A 90 16.24 -18.76 24.81
N PRO A 91 16.57 -17.57 24.27
CA PRO A 91 15.57 -16.58 23.90
C PRO A 91 14.76 -17.02 22.68
N SER A 92 13.56 -16.44 22.52
CA SER A 92 12.73 -16.60 21.32
C SER A 92 12.92 -15.41 20.37
N LEU A 93 13.10 -15.69 19.09
CA LEU A 93 13.22 -14.71 18.01
C LEU A 93 12.17 -14.98 16.93
N HIS A 94 11.37 -13.97 16.60
CA HIS A 94 10.52 -13.99 15.42
C HIS A 94 10.62 -12.70 14.63
N ILE A 95 10.29 -12.78 13.35
CA ILE A 95 10.13 -11.65 12.45
C ILE A 95 8.63 -11.51 12.18
N THR A 96 8.10 -10.30 12.34
CA THR A 96 6.71 -9.99 11.99
C THR A 96 6.70 -9.12 10.75
N ILE A 97 6.06 -9.59 9.69
CA ILE A 97 5.81 -8.83 8.46
C ILE A 97 4.41 -8.23 8.54
N GLY A 98 4.33 -6.91 8.60
CA GLY A 98 3.08 -6.16 8.59
C GLY A 98 2.65 -5.77 7.17
N PHE A 99 1.40 -6.07 6.84
CA PHE A 99 0.73 -5.65 5.60
C PHE A 99 -0.04 -4.36 5.84
N LEU A 100 0.59 -3.24 5.46
CA LEU A 100 0.03 -1.90 5.63
C LEU A 100 -0.79 -1.53 4.39
N GLU A 101 -2.07 -1.89 4.39
CA GLU A 101 -3.00 -1.49 3.33
C GLU A 101 -3.58 -0.10 3.59
N ALA A 102 -3.69 0.71 2.54
CA ALA A 102 -4.36 2.00 2.62
C ALA A 102 -5.87 1.81 2.83
N SER A 103 -6.45 2.58 3.76
CA SER A 103 -7.90 2.59 3.94
C SER A 103 -8.58 3.55 2.96
N ILE A 104 -9.89 3.37 2.76
CA ILE A 104 -10.71 4.34 2.01
C ILE A 104 -10.56 5.75 2.60
N ALA A 105 -10.45 5.86 3.93
CA ALA A 105 -10.27 7.15 4.60
C ALA A 105 -8.91 7.80 4.29
N ASP A 106 -7.86 7.01 4.11
CA ASP A 106 -6.55 7.53 3.68
C ASP A 106 -6.61 8.03 2.24
N MET A 107 -7.30 7.31 1.37
CA MET A 107 -7.51 7.72 -0.03
C MET A 107 -8.32 9.01 -0.13
N LEU A 108 -9.39 9.15 0.67
CA LEU A 108 -10.20 10.37 0.70
C LEU A 108 -9.41 11.59 1.22
N ARG A 109 -8.48 11.39 2.16
CA ARG A 109 -7.58 12.45 2.62
C ARG A 109 -6.64 12.92 1.49
N GLU A 110 -6.02 11.98 0.77
CA GLU A 110 -5.14 12.28 -0.37
C GLU A 110 -5.90 12.99 -1.51
N LEU A 111 -7.14 12.58 -1.80
CA LEU A 111 -8.01 13.26 -2.76
C LEU A 111 -8.33 14.69 -2.32
N LEU A 112 -8.65 14.89 -1.04
CA LEU A 112 -8.98 16.21 -0.52
C LEU A 112 -7.78 17.16 -0.65
N GLU A 113 -6.57 16.71 -0.31
CA GLU A 113 -5.32 17.48 -0.49
C GLU A 113 -5.11 17.87 -1.96
N THR A 114 -5.39 16.95 -2.89
CA THR A 114 -5.28 17.21 -4.34
C THR A 114 -6.30 18.24 -4.81
N LEU A 115 -7.58 18.05 -4.46
CA LEU A 115 -8.65 18.95 -4.89
C LEU A 115 -8.53 20.33 -4.25
N GLU A 116 -7.99 20.45 -3.03
CA GLU A 116 -7.77 21.74 -2.37
C GLU A 116 -6.86 22.66 -3.20
N ALA A 117 -5.83 22.09 -3.83
CA ALA A 117 -4.90 22.83 -4.68
C ALA A 117 -5.61 23.47 -5.89
N GLU A 118 -6.60 22.78 -6.46
CA GLU A 118 -7.28 23.18 -7.70
C GLU A 118 -8.61 23.91 -7.45
N ASN A 119 -9.24 23.72 -6.29
CA ASN A 119 -10.58 24.22 -6.00
C ASN A 119 -10.59 25.24 -4.87
N GLN A 120 -10.79 26.51 -5.22
CA GLN A 120 -10.89 27.61 -4.25
C GLN A 120 -12.00 27.42 -3.20
N ALA A 121 -13.09 26.72 -3.53
CA ALA A 121 -14.19 26.52 -2.58
C ALA A 121 -13.77 25.66 -1.37
N LEU A 122 -12.82 24.73 -1.55
CA LEU A 122 -12.26 23.92 -0.46
C LEU A 122 -11.34 24.72 0.48
N ARG A 123 -10.80 25.85 0.01
CA ARG A 123 -9.95 26.77 0.78
C ARG A 123 -10.73 27.88 1.48
N ALA A 124 -12.06 27.94 1.31
CA ALA A 124 -12.88 28.98 1.90
C ALA A 124 -12.97 28.85 3.44
N SER A 125 -12.81 29.96 4.16
CA SER A 125 -12.88 29.97 5.62
C SER A 125 -14.28 29.62 6.15
N ILE A 126 -14.33 28.84 7.24
CA ILE A 126 -15.55 28.64 8.02
C ILE A 126 -15.77 29.88 8.91
N PRO A 127 -16.97 30.50 8.94
CA PRO A 127 -17.25 31.68 9.74
C PRO A 127 -17.37 31.31 11.24
N SER A 128 -16.22 31.22 11.91
CA SER A 128 -16.10 30.77 13.30
C SER A 128 -16.89 31.60 14.32
N TRP A 129 -17.16 32.88 14.01
CA TRP A 129 -17.93 33.78 14.88
C TRP A 129 -19.44 33.51 14.89
N ARG A 130 -19.96 32.69 13.97
CA ARG A 130 -21.40 32.32 13.90
C ARG A 130 -21.70 30.92 14.45
N LEU A 131 -20.70 30.21 14.99
CA LEU A 131 -20.86 28.84 15.48
C LEU A 131 -21.81 28.72 16.69
N GLY A 132 -21.95 29.79 17.48
CA GLY A 132 -22.83 29.83 18.67
C GLY A 132 -24.25 30.32 18.41
N GLU A 133 -24.59 30.70 17.17
CA GLU A 133 -25.95 31.13 16.81
C GLU A 133 -26.88 29.92 16.68
N ALA A 134 -28.19 30.11 16.92
CA ALA A 134 -29.19 29.04 16.82
C ALA A 134 -29.19 28.33 15.44
N GLU A 135 -28.76 29.05 14.39
CA GLU A 135 -28.69 28.58 13.00
C GLU A 135 -27.27 28.25 12.55
N GLY A 136 -26.27 28.30 13.45
CA GLY A 136 -24.85 28.14 13.13
C GLY A 136 -24.53 26.84 12.38
N THR A 137 -25.06 25.71 12.84
CA THR A 137 -24.90 24.40 12.18
C THR A 137 -25.44 24.39 10.75
N ALA A 138 -26.61 24.99 10.51
CA ALA A 138 -27.23 25.05 9.19
C ALA A 138 -26.41 25.94 8.24
N ALA A 139 -25.88 27.06 8.74
CA ALA A 139 -25.02 27.95 7.97
C ALA A 139 -23.71 27.26 7.55
N ILE A 140 -23.09 26.47 8.44
CA ILE A 140 -21.89 25.66 8.11
C ILE A 140 -22.24 24.60 7.07
N ALA A 141 -23.34 23.85 7.27
CA ALA A 141 -23.76 22.81 6.34
C ALA A 141 -23.98 23.38 4.93
N ALA A 142 -24.62 24.55 4.80
CA ALA A 142 -24.81 25.23 3.53
C ALA A 142 -23.48 25.64 2.85
N LYS A 143 -22.43 25.95 3.64
CA LYS A 143 -21.09 26.24 3.13
C LYS A 143 -20.31 24.98 2.73
N LEU A 144 -20.53 23.86 3.43
CA LEU A 144 -19.89 22.57 3.12
C LEU A 144 -20.55 21.84 1.96
N ALA A 145 -21.83 22.09 1.68
CA ALA A 145 -22.57 21.37 0.64
C ALA A 145 -21.92 21.44 -0.76
N PRO A 146 -21.43 22.60 -1.26
CA PRO A 146 -20.71 22.66 -2.53
C PRO A 146 -19.40 21.86 -2.52
N ALA A 147 -18.67 21.87 -1.40
CA ALA A 147 -17.43 21.10 -1.23
C ALA A 147 -17.70 19.58 -1.27
N LEU A 148 -18.75 19.12 -0.57
CA LEU A 148 -19.19 17.72 -0.60
C LEU A 148 -19.66 17.29 -1.99
N SER A 149 -20.40 18.17 -2.69
CA SER A 149 -20.84 17.91 -4.07
C SER A 149 -19.65 17.73 -5.01
N ALA A 150 -18.61 18.57 -4.89
CA ALA A 150 -17.40 18.45 -5.68
C ALA A 150 -16.69 17.10 -5.47
N LEU A 151 -16.62 16.63 -4.22
CA LEU A 151 -16.05 15.31 -3.87
C LEU A 151 -16.88 14.13 -4.44
N SER A 152 -18.17 14.34 -4.68
CA SER A 152 -19.07 13.31 -5.24
C SER A 152 -19.16 13.30 -6.77
N SER A 153 -18.42 14.18 -7.44
CA SER A 153 -18.41 14.25 -8.90
C SER A 153 -17.72 13.02 -9.52
N GLN A 154 -18.16 12.63 -10.71
CA GLN A 154 -17.54 11.53 -11.46
C GLN A 154 -16.04 11.74 -11.65
N ALA A 155 -15.62 12.98 -11.95
CA ALA A 155 -14.21 13.33 -12.08
C ALA A 155 -13.41 13.12 -10.78
N ALA A 156 -13.97 13.49 -9.62
CA ALA A 156 -13.32 13.25 -8.33
C ALA A 156 -13.19 11.76 -8.01
N LEU A 157 -14.20 10.94 -8.37
CA LEU A 157 -14.12 9.48 -8.22
C LEU A 157 -13.05 8.85 -9.13
N GLU A 158 -12.93 9.34 -10.36
CA GLU A 158 -11.86 8.90 -11.28
C GLU A 158 -10.47 9.29 -10.76
N GLN A 159 -10.31 10.51 -10.25
CA GLN A 159 -9.06 10.92 -9.60
C GLN A 159 -8.74 10.07 -8.37
N LEU A 160 -9.73 9.73 -7.54
CA LEU A 160 -9.56 8.85 -6.38
C LEU A 160 -9.09 7.45 -6.80
N ALA A 161 -9.68 6.90 -7.86
CA ALA A 161 -9.30 5.60 -8.39
C ALA A 161 -7.87 5.61 -8.94
N LEU A 162 -7.50 6.65 -9.68
CA LEU A 162 -6.13 6.85 -10.18
C LEU A 162 -5.13 7.01 -9.03
N ALA A 163 -5.46 7.80 -8.01
CA ALA A 163 -4.62 7.96 -6.83
C ALA A 163 -4.43 6.62 -6.09
N ALA A 164 -5.49 5.81 -5.98
CA ALA A 164 -5.41 4.49 -5.36
C ALA A 164 -4.49 3.54 -6.14
N MET A 165 -4.60 3.52 -7.47
CA MET A 165 -3.71 2.75 -8.33
C MET A 165 -2.25 3.21 -8.19
N ASP A 166 -2.03 4.52 -8.15
CA ASP A 166 -0.70 5.10 -8.03
C ASP A 166 -0.07 4.75 -6.68
N ARG A 167 -0.83 4.87 -5.59
CA ARG A 167 -0.38 4.45 -4.27
C ARG A 167 -0.03 2.96 -4.19
N ILE A 168 -0.91 2.08 -4.70
CA ILE A 168 -0.65 0.63 -4.72
C ILE A 168 0.66 0.33 -5.45
N THR A 169 0.96 1.10 -6.51
CA THR A 169 2.18 0.96 -7.29
C THR A 169 3.41 1.48 -6.53
N ARG A 170 3.30 2.65 -5.89
CA ARG A 170 4.37 3.27 -5.08
C ARG A 170 4.67 2.58 -3.76
N ASP A 171 3.74 1.80 -3.21
CA ASP A 171 3.97 1.11 -1.94
C ASP A 171 4.57 -0.30 -2.13
N ARG A 172 4.71 -0.76 -3.39
CA ARG A 172 5.37 -2.02 -3.74
C ARG A 172 6.83 -1.78 -4.10
N LEU A 173 7.72 -2.26 -3.25
CA LEU A 173 9.16 -2.23 -3.52
C LEU A 173 9.45 -2.84 -4.90
N PRO A 174 10.32 -2.20 -5.69
CA PRO A 174 10.69 -2.70 -6.99
C PRO A 174 11.53 -3.94 -6.73
N LEU A 175 11.05 -5.09 -7.20
CA LEU A 175 11.90 -6.25 -7.32
C LEU A 175 12.76 -5.99 -8.55
N SER A 176 13.98 -5.47 -8.31
CA SER A 176 14.99 -5.33 -9.35
C SER A 176 15.01 -6.63 -10.18
N PRO A 177 14.91 -6.54 -11.52
CA PRO A 177 14.97 -7.73 -12.35
C PRO A 177 16.25 -8.48 -11.99
N ARG A 178 16.07 -9.77 -11.72
CA ARG A 178 17.06 -10.68 -11.15
C ARG A 178 18.39 -10.58 -11.92
N GLY A 179 19.39 -9.96 -11.30
CA GLY A 179 20.79 -10.06 -11.73
C GLY A 179 21.64 -8.84 -11.38
N LEU A 180 22.85 -9.07 -10.87
CA LEU A 180 23.90 -8.05 -10.68
C LEU A 180 24.41 -7.47 -12.03
N ALA A 181 23.97 -8.02 -13.17
CA ALA A 181 24.33 -7.59 -14.51
C ALA A 181 23.09 -7.57 -15.41
N HIS A 182 22.71 -6.38 -15.87
CA HIS A 182 21.68 -6.20 -16.88
C HIS A 182 22.35 -5.74 -18.18
N ARG A 183 22.34 -6.58 -19.21
CA ARG A 183 22.78 -6.21 -20.56
C ARG A 183 21.64 -5.42 -21.24
N PRO A 184 21.90 -4.25 -21.86
CA PRO A 184 20.90 -3.55 -22.64
C PRO A 184 20.37 -4.43 -23.77
N PRO A 185 19.04 -4.47 -24.01
CA PRO A 185 18.45 -5.29 -25.06
C PRO A 185 18.92 -4.84 -26.45
N GLY A 186 19.07 -5.82 -27.35
CA GLY A 186 19.29 -5.66 -28.78
C GLY A 186 17.99 -5.54 -29.57
N ALA A 187 18.10 -5.24 -30.86
CA ALA A 187 16.94 -5.01 -31.73
C ALA A 187 16.04 -6.25 -31.89
N ASP A 188 16.63 -7.44 -31.84
CA ASP A 188 15.93 -8.71 -32.07
C ASP A 188 15.60 -9.45 -30.76
N ASP A 189 15.95 -8.88 -29.61
CA ASP A 189 15.63 -9.48 -28.32
C ASP A 189 14.12 -9.41 -28.09
N LYS A 190 13.51 -10.54 -27.72
CA LYS A 190 12.09 -10.58 -27.34
C LYS A 190 11.93 -9.99 -25.95
N LEU A 191 11.12 -8.96 -25.85
CA LEU A 191 10.89 -8.20 -24.63
C LEU A 191 9.41 -8.18 -24.28
N ARG A 192 9.16 -8.26 -22.98
CA ARG A 192 7.84 -8.05 -22.39
C ARG A 192 7.95 -7.16 -21.17
N LEU A 193 6.81 -6.65 -20.72
CA LEU A 193 6.72 -5.95 -19.44
C LEU A 193 7.13 -6.89 -18.30
N ALA A 194 7.95 -6.39 -17.39
CA ALA A 194 8.45 -7.21 -16.29
C ALA A 194 7.34 -7.50 -15.28
N ASP A 195 7.04 -8.79 -15.07
CA ASP A 195 6.00 -9.25 -14.14
C ASP A 195 6.30 -8.83 -12.69
N ALA A 196 7.58 -8.68 -12.36
CA ALA A 196 8.05 -8.30 -11.03
C ALA A 196 7.96 -6.78 -10.74
N MET A 197 7.74 -5.96 -11.78
CA MET A 197 7.67 -4.50 -11.67
C MET A 197 6.25 -4.02 -11.94
N HIS A 198 5.51 -3.77 -10.85
CA HIS A 198 4.19 -3.18 -10.93
C HIS A 198 4.26 -1.78 -11.54
N HIS A 199 3.42 -1.54 -12.54
CA HIS A 199 3.32 -0.27 -13.24
C HIS A 199 1.90 -0.08 -13.74
N HIS A 200 1.53 1.17 -14.04
CA HIS A 200 0.29 1.49 -14.74
C HIS A 200 0.49 2.75 -15.60
N LEU A 201 -0.31 2.86 -16.65
CA LEU A 201 -0.28 4.00 -17.57
C LEU A 201 -1.48 4.90 -17.29
N VAL A 202 -1.23 6.17 -16.97
CA VAL A 202 -2.27 7.19 -16.80
C VAL A 202 -2.35 8.02 -18.08
N PRO A 203 -3.47 7.99 -18.84
CA PRO A 203 -3.61 8.78 -20.05
C PRO A 203 -3.50 10.29 -19.77
N LEU A 204 -2.82 11.04 -20.64
CA LEU A 204 -2.70 12.49 -20.54
C LEU A 204 -3.69 13.20 -21.49
N PRO A 205 -4.25 14.37 -21.12
CA PRO A 205 -5.22 15.10 -21.95
C PRO A 205 -4.67 15.51 -23.32
N GLU A 206 -3.37 15.81 -23.38
CA GLU A 206 -2.63 16.25 -24.57
C GLU A 206 -2.33 15.08 -25.55
N GLY A 207 -2.69 13.85 -25.19
CA GLY A 207 -2.25 12.62 -25.85
C GLY A 207 -1.05 11.97 -25.16
N GLY A 208 -0.86 10.66 -25.38
CA GLY A 208 0.16 9.87 -24.67
C GLY A 208 -0.28 9.47 -23.26
N GLY A 209 0.68 9.25 -22.37
CA GLY A 209 0.40 8.81 -21.01
C GLY A 209 1.59 8.86 -20.06
N ALA A 210 1.34 9.03 -18.78
CA ALA A 210 2.34 8.93 -17.72
C ALA A 210 2.44 7.48 -17.24
N LEU A 211 3.54 6.79 -17.58
CA LEU A 211 3.87 5.48 -17.06
C LEU A 211 4.44 5.64 -15.65
N ARG A 212 3.74 5.09 -14.65
CA ARG A 212 4.10 5.21 -13.23
C ARG A 212 4.51 3.87 -12.66
N TRP A 213 5.58 3.87 -11.86
CA TRP A 213 6.05 2.73 -11.08
C TRP A 213 6.67 3.23 -9.76
N TYR A 214 7.06 2.32 -8.86
CA TYR A 214 7.70 2.70 -7.58
C TYR A 214 8.89 3.65 -7.75
N GLY A 215 9.72 3.41 -8.77
CA GLY A 215 10.96 4.13 -8.99
C GLY A 215 10.79 5.48 -9.70
N GLY A 216 9.58 5.86 -10.11
CA GLY A 216 9.34 7.16 -10.74
C GLY A 216 8.17 7.18 -11.73
N VAL A 217 8.18 8.22 -12.55
CA VAL A 217 7.21 8.45 -13.63
C VAL A 217 7.96 8.80 -14.91
N GLU A 218 7.52 8.24 -16.04
CA GLU A 218 7.93 8.64 -17.38
C GLU A 218 6.71 9.13 -18.16
N ASN A 219 6.83 10.29 -18.80
CA ASN A 219 5.81 10.76 -19.74
C ASN A 219 6.11 10.17 -21.11
N LEU A 220 5.17 9.38 -21.61
CA LEU A 220 5.22 8.72 -22.91
C LEU A 220 4.38 9.50 -23.91
N ASN A 221 4.90 9.68 -25.12
CA ASN A 221 4.10 10.17 -26.24
C ASN A 221 3.16 9.07 -26.79
N ALA A 222 2.26 9.42 -27.72
CA ALA A 222 1.30 8.49 -28.28
C ALA A 222 1.95 7.26 -28.96
N THR A 223 3.09 7.45 -29.63
CA THR A 223 3.85 6.36 -30.26
C THR A 223 4.44 5.42 -29.21
N GLU A 224 5.06 5.97 -28.17
CA GLU A 224 5.63 5.19 -27.06
C GLU A 224 4.55 4.43 -26.28
N CYS A 225 3.35 5.00 -26.09
CA CYS A 225 2.22 4.27 -25.53
C CYS A 225 1.81 3.08 -26.41
N GLY A 226 1.79 3.26 -27.74
CA GLY A 226 1.52 2.18 -28.68
C GLY A 226 2.58 1.07 -28.65
N TRP A 227 3.85 1.43 -28.48
CA TRP A 227 4.93 0.47 -28.28
C TRP A 227 4.79 -0.30 -26.97
N LEU A 228 4.48 0.40 -25.87
CA LEU A 228 4.26 -0.22 -24.57
C LEU A 228 3.13 -1.26 -24.61
N ALA A 229 2.03 -0.96 -25.31
CA ALA A 229 0.91 -1.89 -25.49
C ALA A 229 1.33 -3.17 -26.24
N GLN A 230 2.14 -3.03 -27.29
CA GLN A 230 2.66 -4.19 -28.03
C GLN A 230 3.68 -4.99 -27.22
N LEU A 231 4.50 -4.34 -26.39
CA LEU A 231 5.41 -5.01 -25.45
C LEU A 231 4.66 -5.77 -24.36
N ALA A 232 3.44 -5.37 -23.99
CA ALA A 232 2.60 -6.13 -23.07
C ALA A 232 2.21 -7.51 -23.62
N GLU A 233 2.06 -7.62 -24.95
CA GLU A 233 1.79 -8.88 -25.66
C GLU A 233 3.07 -9.65 -26.02
N GLY A 234 4.23 -9.00 -25.86
CA GLY A 234 5.55 -9.54 -26.10
C GLY A 234 6.00 -9.40 -27.57
N THR A 235 7.08 -8.64 -27.80
CA THR A 235 7.54 -8.29 -29.15
C THR A 235 9.04 -7.97 -29.18
N THR A 236 9.59 -7.63 -30.34
CA THR A 236 10.99 -7.19 -30.48
C THR A 236 11.07 -5.69 -30.73
N PRO A 237 12.15 -5.00 -30.31
CA PRO A 237 12.33 -3.59 -30.67
C PRO A 237 12.33 -3.34 -32.19
N ALA A 238 12.87 -4.28 -32.99
CA ALA A 238 12.90 -4.17 -34.44
C ALA A 238 11.50 -4.11 -35.08
N SER A 239 10.52 -4.84 -34.53
CA SER A 239 9.14 -4.86 -35.03
C SER A 239 8.32 -3.63 -34.65
N LEU A 240 8.74 -2.88 -33.62
CA LEU A 240 8.04 -1.68 -33.15
C LEU A 240 8.30 -0.44 -34.02
N GLY A 241 9.41 -0.42 -34.76
CA GLY A 241 9.77 0.65 -35.69
C GLY A 241 10.95 1.50 -35.23
N GLU A 242 11.17 2.60 -35.94
CA GLU A 242 12.32 3.48 -35.73
C GLU A 242 12.29 4.14 -34.34
N GLY A 243 13.43 4.12 -33.64
CA GLY A 243 13.55 4.68 -32.28
C GLY A 243 13.11 3.76 -31.14
N ALA A 244 12.41 2.65 -31.43
CA ALA A 244 11.90 1.75 -30.41
C ALA A 244 13.00 1.03 -29.61
N LEU A 245 14.17 0.80 -30.20
CA LEU A 245 15.32 0.22 -29.48
C LEU A 245 15.78 1.10 -28.32
N ALA A 246 15.92 2.41 -28.54
CA ALA A 246 16.32 3.34 -27.49
C ALA A 246 15.26 3.42 -26.37
N PHE A 247 13.98 3.38 -26.75
CA PHE A 247 12.86 3.28 -25.81
C PHE A 247 12.94 2.01 -24.95
N CYS A 248 13.13 0.85 -25.58
CA CYS A 248 13.23 -0.43 -24.87
C CYS A 248 14.45 -0.48 -23.95
N GLN A 249 15.60 0.02 -24.38
CA GLN A 249 16.80 0.09 -23.55
C GLN A 249 16.60 0.98 -22.33
N ARG A 250 15.90 2.12 -22.49
CA ARG A 250 15.56 3.01 -21.38
C ARG A 250 14.65 2.33 -20.37
N LEU A 251 13.55 1.70 -20.81
CA LEU A 251 12.64 0.99 -19.90
C LEU A 251 13.29 -0.23 -19.24
N ALA A 252 14.14 -0.97 -19.97
CA ALA A 252 14.87 -2.10 -19.43
C ALA A 252 15.87 -1.67 -18.32
N ALA A 253 16.54 -0.52 -18.48
CA ALA A 253 17.39 0.06 -17.45
C ALA A 253 16.61 0.46 -16.17
N LEU A 254 15.32 0.77 -16.30
CA LEU A 254 14.41 1.04 -15.18
C LEU A 254 13.79 -0.25 -14.61
N GLY A 255 14.12 -1.41 -15.18
CA GLY A 255 13.60 -2.72 -14.80
C GLY A 255 12.18 -3.01 -15.27
N LEU A 256 11.61 -2.15 -16.13
CA LEU A 256 10.22 -2.26 -16.60
C LEU A 256 10.05 -3.28 -17.74
N LEU A 257 11.16 -3.73 -18.34
CA LEU A 257 11.17 -4.77 -19.37
C LEU A 257 12.07 -5.93 -18.98
N GLU A 258 11.69 -7.13 -19.39
CA GLU A 258 12.48 -8.35 -19.27
C GLU A 258 12.48 -9.15 -20.58
N GLY A 259 13.54 -9.92 -20.78
CA GLY A 259 13.63 -10.85 -21.91
C GLY A 259 12.92 -12.17 -21.62
N TYR A 260 12.37 -12.80 -22.66
CA TYR A 260 11.70 -14.11 -22.56
C TYR A 260 11.84 -14.97 -23.82
#